data_AF-A0A182EMK3-F1
#
_entry.id   AF-A0A182EMK3-F1
#
_cell.length_a   1.000
_cell.length_b   1.000
_cell.length_c   1.000
_cell.angle_alpha   90.00
_cell.angle_beta   90.00
_cell.angle_gamma   90.00
#
_symmetry.space_group_name_H-M   'P 1'
#
loop_
_entity.id
_entity.type
_entity.pdbx_description
1 polymer ?
#
loop_
_entity_poly.entity_id
_entity_poly.type
_entity_poly.pdbx_seq_one_letter_code
_entity_poly.pdbx_strand_id
1 'polypeptide(L)'
;MALVNGTSNVLFMPYMATFHASYLTAYFVGMGLSSLFPSVVSILQGSGNDCVVVNGTSMQTNGILHFGVTEFNFIMLIWMLIATGAFVYLNLPMNAAIAEEGKLSTDQSPTKSPQIDEPNSSNVTEFNPFSQNSETRIAEDRPQVDKLRLGLFLFLMAAVNAQMNGIVPSVQSYASLPFSQKTYHLGLTLSNIVSPIVCFLPLFVKIIRLSVLISLTLISTVLTGLIIAFAAMSPTPVLQFSTWGSVLIIIITVCSVALNSFLRTILATILGDGADNETRLFWGGVFIQIGSFLGSVAMFPLINIFHLFVSAPPCP
;
A
#
# COMPACT_ATOMS: atom_id res chain seq x y z
N MET A 1 16.61 -6.32 -6.25
CA MET A 1 15.14 -6.21 -6.14
C MET A 1 14.67 -4.87 -5.62
N ALA A 2 15.14 -4.39 -4.45
CA ALA A 2 14.65 -3.14 -3.85
C ALA A 2 14.82 -1.88 -4.73
N LEU A 3 15.94 -1.74 -5.45
CA LEU A 3 16.17 -0.60 -6.34
C LEU A 3 15.20 -0.59 -7.54
N VAL A 4 14.98 -1.76 -8.17
CA VAL A 4 14.08 -1.91 -9.33
C VAL A 4 12.62 -1.71 -8.92
N ASN A 5 12.20 -2.27 -7.78
CA ASN A 5 10.88 -1.99 -7.20
C ASN A 5 10.74 -0.51 -6.78
N GLY A 6 11.85 0.05 -6.29
CA GLY A 6 12.07 1.44 -5.95
C GLY A 6 11.70 2.39 -7.09
N THR A 7 12.45 2.25 -8.19
CA THR A 7 12.30 3.05 -9.41
C THR A 7 10.97 2.79 -10.10
N SER A 8 10.48 1.55 -10.09
CA SER A 8 9.16 1.19 -10.62
C SER A 8 8.06 2.05 -9.98
N ASN A 9 7.92 2.05 -8.64
CA ASN A 9 6.81 2.79 -8.03
C ASN A 9 6.89 4.32 -8.21
N VAL A 10 8.10 4.87 -8.36
CA VAL A 10 8.30 6.30 -8.58
C VAL A 10 7.95 6.70 -10.03
N LEU A 11 8.25 5.85 -11.00
CA LEU A 11 8.03 6.14 -12.43
C LEU A 11 6.64 5.73 -12.90
N PHE A 12 6.09 4.63 -12.38
CA PHE A 12 4.78 4.13 -12.80
C PHE A 12 3.62 4.96 -12.25
N MET A 13 3.77 5.57 -11.07
CA MET A 13 2.74 6.44 -10.51
C MET A 13 2.37 7.61 -11.43
N PRO A 14 3.31 8.50 -11.83
CA PRO A 14 2.99 9.61 -12.72
C PRO A 14 2.51 9.12 -14.09
N TYR A 15 3.07 8.02 -14.61
CA TYR A 15 2.56 7.41 -15.85
C TYR A 15 1.07 7.01 -15.72
N MET A 16 0.65 6.45 -14.58
CA MET A 16 -0.76 6.10 -14.32
C MET A 16 -1.66 7.33 -14.16
N ALA A 17 -1.14 8.53 -13.91
CA ALA A 17 -1.93 9.77 -13.85
C ALA A 17 -2.55 10.14 -15.21
N THR A 18 -1.98 9.63 -16.30
CA THR A 18 -2.51 9.83 -17.66
C THR A 18 -3.75 8.97 -17.93
N PHE A 19 -4.02 7.95 -17.12
CA PHE A 19 -5.16 7.05 -17.25
C PHE A 19 -6.23 7.32 -16.18
N HIS A 20 -7.44 6.76 -16.37
CA HIS A 20 -8.55 6.91 -15.42
C HIS A 20 -8.15 6.43 -14.01
N ALA A 21 -8.65 7.08 -12.95
CA ALA A 21 -8.30 6.78 -11.54
C ALA A 21 -8.50 5.30 -11.13
N SER A 22 -9.35 4.56 -11.84
CA SER A 22 -9.54 3.11 -11.67
C SER A 22 -8.26 2.30 -11.92
N TYR A 23 -7.38 2.75 -12.84
CA TYR A 23 -6.12 2.07 -13.15
C TYR A 23 -5.09 2.20 -12.02
N LEU A 24 -5.13 3.30 -11.25
CA LEU A 24 -4.29 3.45 -10.07
C LEU A 24 -4.64 2.40 -9.01
N THR A 25 -5.94 2.12 -8.85
CA THR A 25 -6.40 1.05 -7.95
C THR A 25 -5.96 -0.33 -8.46
N ALA A 26 -6.09 -0.59 -9.76
CA ALA A 26 -5.61 -1.82 -10.38
C ALA A 26 -4.08 -2.03 -10.21
N TYR A 27 -3.29 -0.96 -10.25
CA TYR A 27 -1.86 -0.99 -9.97
C TYR A 27 -1.54 -1.45 -8.53
N PHE A 28 -2.24 -0.92 -7.52
CA PHE A 28 -2.06 -1.38 -6.13
C PHE A 28 -2.54 -2.81 -5.89
N VAL A 29 -3.62 -3.22 -6.56
CA VAL A 29 -4.06 -4.62 -6.57
C VAL A 29 -2.98 -5.51 -7.18
N GLY A 30 -2.42 -5.12 -8.33
CA GLY A 30 -1.33 -5.85 -8.98
C GLY A 30 -0.10 -6.01 -8.08
N MET A 31 0.27 -4.96 -7.34
CA MET A 31 1.32 -5.06 -6.31
C MET A 31 0.96 -6.06 -5.20
N GLY A 32 -0.29 -6.08 -4.72
CA GLY A 32 -0.72 -7.09 -3.74
C GLY A 32 -0.69 -8.52 -4.30
N LEU A 33 -1.13 -8.72 -5.55
CA LEU A 33 -1.09 -10.02 -6.21
C LEU A 33 0.34 -10.51 -6.46
N SER A 34 1.29 -9.59 -6.64
CA SER A 34 2.71 -9.93 -6.85
C SER A 34 3.34 -10.66 -5.67
N SER A 35 2.88 -10.42 -4.43
CA SER A 35 3.33 -11.14 -3.23
C SER A 35 2.48 -12.39 -2.95
N LEU A 36 1.22 -12.39 -3.38
CA LEU A 36 0.30 -13.52 -3.19
C LEU A 36 0.75 -14.77 -3.92
N PHE A 37 1.05 -14.67 -5.22
CA PHE A 37 1.46 -15.82 -6.02
C PHE A 37 2.69 -16.56 -5.43
N PRO A 38 3.83 -15.89 -5.17
CA PRO A 38 4.98 -16.56 -4.53
C PRO A 38 4.65 -17.15 -3.15
N SER A 39 3.71 -16.55 -2.40
CA SER A 39 3.31 -17.08 -1.10
C SER A 39 2.52 -18.39 -1.22
N VAL A 40 1.58 -18.46 -2.17
CA VAL A 40 0.83 -19.70 -2.46
C VAL A 40 1.79 -20.80 -2.91
N VAL A 41 2.72 -20.48 -3.82
CA VAL A 41 3.75 -21.43 -4.28
C VAL A 41 4.64 -21.88 -3.12
N SER A 42 5.03 -20.99 -2.21
CA SER A 42 5.85 -21.34 -1.03
C SER A 42 5.11 -22.26 -0.05
N ILE A 43 3.80 -22.12 0.13
CA ILE A 43 3.02 -23.07 0.94
C ILE A 43 2.96 -24.44 0.28
N LEU A 44 2.73 -24.47 -1.04
CA LEU A 44 2.71 -25.72 -1.81
C LEU A 44 4.07 -26.42 -1.79
N GLN A 45 5.17 -25.65 -1.73
CA GLN A 45 6.52 -26.19 -1.55
C GLN A 45 6.65 -26.93 -0.22
N GLY A 46 5.98 -26.43 0.83
CA GLY A 46 6.07 -26.91 2.20
C GLY A 46 7.22 -26.28 2.98
N SER A 47 7.19 -26.41 4.31
CA SER A 47 8.30 -25.98 5.16
C SER A 47 9.35 -27.08 5.23
N GLY A 48 10.58 -26.81 4.79
CA GLY A 48 11.69 -27.78 4.80
C GLY A 48 12.15 -28.24 6.20
N ASN A 49 11.55 -27.71 7.26
CA ASN A 49 11.88 -28.03 8.65
C ASN A 49 10.60 -28.48 9.37
N ASP A 50 10.51 -29.76 9.71
CA ASP A 50 9.44 -30.27 10.56
C ASP A 50 10.01 -30.54 11.95
N CYS A 51 9.31 -30.13 13.01
CA CYS A 51 9.76 -30.37 14.37
C CYS A 51 9.14 -31.66 14.88
N VAL A 52 9.97 -32.67 15.13
CA VAL A 52 9.53 -33.96 15.65
C VAL A 52 10.09 -34.14 17.05
N VAL A 53 9.25 -34.56 17.99
CA VAL A 53 9.71 -34.85 19.35
C VAL A 53 10.31 -36.26 19.36
N VAL A 54 11.63 -36.33 19.51
CA VAL A 54 12.36 -37.60 19.65
C VAL A 54 12.95 -37.64 21.06
N ASN A 55 12.55 -38.64 21.85
CA ASN A 55 13.01 -38.81 23.24
C ASN A 55 12.80 -37.59 24.16
N GLY A 56 11.71 -36.84 23.98
CA GLY A 56 11.39 -35.68 24.83
C GLY A 56 12.13 -34.38 24.48
N THR A 57 13.04 -34.42 23.50
CA THR A 57 13.66 -33.24 22.88
C THR A 57 13.05 -32.98 21.50
N SER A 58 12.63 -31.75 21.22
CA SER A 58 12.19 -31.35 19.89
C SER A 58 13.41 -31.25 18.97
N MET A 59 13.47 -32.12 17.97
CA MET A 59 14.53 -32.11 16.96
C MET A 59 13.95 -31.68 15.62
N GLN A 60 14.72 -30.84 14.92
CA GLN A 60 14.40 -30.44 13.57
C GLN A 60 14.72 -31.59 12.63
N THR A 61 13.70 -32.16 11.99
CA THR A 61 13.90 -33.10 10.88
C THR A 61 13.82 -32.34 9.57
N ASN A 62 14.59 -32.81 8.58
CA ASN A 62 14.49 -32.30 7.22
C ASN A 62 13.13 -32.75 6.66
N GLY A 63 12.19 -31.80 6.58
CA GLY A 63 10.94 -32.00 5.86
C GLY A 63 11.23 -32.18 4.38
N ILE A 64 10.47 -33.05 3.72
CA ILE A 64 10.57 -33.23 2.28
C ILE A 64 9.92 -32.00 1.64
N LEU A 65 10.72 -31.13 1.01
CA LEU A 65 10.19 -30.11 0.12
C LEU A 65 9.58 -30.81 -1.10
N HIS A 66 8.37 -30.44 -1.49
CA HIS A 66 7.70 -31.03 -2.66
C HIS A 66 8.46 -30.72 -3.96
N PHE A 67 9.18 -29.60 -4.00
CA PHE A 67 10.05 -29.20 -5.09
C PHE A 67 11.17 -28.28 -4.56
N GLY A 68 12.32 -28.27 -5.25
CA GLY A 68 13.49 -27.50 -4.84
C GLY A 68 13.38 -25.99 -5.09
N VAL A 69 14.42 -25.28 -4.68
CA VAL A 69 14.54 -23.81 -4.85
C VAL A 69 14.67 -23.44 -6.33
N THR A 70 15.26 -24.32 -7.16
CA THR A 70 15.43 -24.10 -8.60
C THR A 70 14.09 -24.05 -9.32
N GLU A 71 13.21 -25.00 -9.00
CA GLU A 71 11.86 -25.13 -9.54
C GLU A 71 10.99 -23.95 -9.09
N PHE A 72 11.10 -23.55 -7.81
CA PHE A 72 10.46 -22.34 -7.30
C PHE A 72 10.85 -21.10 -8.12
N ASN A 73 12.16 -20.88 -8.32
CA ASN A 73 12.66 -19.74 -9.09
C ASN A 73 12.20 -19.77 -10.55
N PHE A 74 12.11 -20.96 -11.15
CA PHE A 74 11.64 -21.11 -12.53
C PHE A 74 10.15 -20.79 -12.68
N ILE A 75 9.31 -21.25 -11.74
CA ILE A 75 7.89 -20.89 -11.68
C ILE A 75 7.72 -19.37 -11.55
N MET A 76 8.50 -18.75 -10.67
CA MET A 76 8.49 -17.29 -10.49
C MET A 76 8.96 -16.53 -11.75
N LEU A 77 9.94 -17.07 -12.48
CA LEU A 77 10.39 -16.51 -13.75
C LEU A 77 9.29 -16.53 -14.81
N ILE A 78 8.58 -17.66 -14.97
CA ILE A 78 7.44 -17.77 -15.90
C ILE A 78 6.37 -16.75 -15.55
N TRP A 79 6.01 -16.63 -14.26
CA TRP A 79 5.03 -15.64 -13.80
C TRP A 79 5.43 -14.21 -14.16
N MET A 80 6.70 -13.85 -13.98
CA MET A 80 7.24 -12.54 -14.34
C MET A 80 7.23 -12.30 -15.86
N LEU A 81 7.49 -13.32 -16.68
CA LEU A 81 7.40 -13.22 -18.14
C LEU A 81 5.96 -13.01 -18.61
N ILE A 82 4.98 -13.70 -18.01
CA ILE A 82 3.55 -13.50 -18.30
C ILE A 82 3.14 -12.06 -17.96
N ALA A 83 3.50 -11.57 -16.78
CA ALA A 83 3.21 -10.19 -16.37
C ALA A 83 3.84 -9.16 -17.32
N THR A 84 5.08 -9.41 -17.75
CA THR A 84 5.78 -8.56 -18.73
C THR A 84 5.08 -8.59 -20.09
N GLY A 85 4.65 -9.77 -20.56
CA GLY A 85 3.89 -9.91 -21.80
C GLY A 85 2.56 -9.17 -21.77
N ALA A 86 1.83 -9.25 -20.65
CA ALA A 86 0.58 -8.50 -20.45
C ALA A 86 0.82 -6.97 -20.47
N PHE A 87 1.90 -6.50 -19.85
CA PHE A 87 2.28 -5.09 -19.88
C PHE A 87 2.66 -4.61 -21.28
N VAL A 88 3.45 -5.39 -22.03
CA VAL A 88 3.79 -5.08 -23.43
C VAL A 88 2.53 -5.05 -24.29
N TYR A 89 1.59 -5.99 -24.08
CA TYR A 89 0.31 -6.01 -24.79
C TYR A 89 -0.52 -4.75 -24.53
N LEU A 90 -0.61 -4.30 -23.27
CA LEU A 90 -1.29 -3.05 -22.91
C LEU A 90 -0.63 -1.82 -23.54
N ASN A 91 0.70 -1.81 -23.68
CA ASN A 91 1.47 -0.72 -24.28
C ASN A 91 1.57 -0.76 -25.81
N LEU A 92 0.97 -1.76 -26.47
CA LEU A 92 0.91 -1.76 -27.93
C LEU A 92 0.17 -0.51 -28.42
N PRO A 93 0.69 0.19 -29.44
CA PRO A 93 0.14 1.46 -29.91
C PRO A 93 -1.33 1.35 -30.34
N MET A 94 -1.78 0.15 -30.74
CA MET A 94 -3.17 -0.12 -31.09
C MET A 94 -4.12 0.00 -29.89
N ASN A 95 -3.69 -0.37 -28.68
CA ASN A 95 -4.49 -0.28 -27.46
C ASN A 95 -4.41 1.13 -26.83
N ALA A 96 -3.28 1.83 -27.00
CA ALA A 96 -3.13 3.23 -26.60
C ALA A 96 -4.06 4.16 -27.41
N ALA A 97 -4.22 3.91 -28.71
CA ALA A 97 -5.15 4.66 -29.57
C ALA A 97 -6.62 4.48 -29.14
N ILE A 98 -7.03 3.25 -28.79
CA ILE A 98 -8.39 2.95 -28.30
C ILE A 98 -8.67 3.64 -26.95
N ALA A 99 -7.66 3.75 -26.08
CA ALA A 99 -7.77 4.47 -24.81
C ALA A 99 -7.88 6.00 -24.99
N GLU A 100 -7.30 6.57 -26.05
CA GLU A 100 -7.47 7.98 -26.40
C GLU A 100 -8.84 8.26 -27.05
N GLU A 101 -9.34 7.39 -27.93
CA GLU A 101 -10.68 7.54 -28.53
C GLU A 101 -11.82 7.44 -27.51
N GLY A 102 -11.64 6.63 -26.45
CA GLY A 102 -12.58 6.55 -25.32
C GLY A 102 -12.70 7.85 -24.50
N LYS A 103 -11.67 8.70 -24.51
CA LYS A 103 -11.69 10.02 -23.84
C LYS A 103 -12.42 11.08 -24.67
N LEU A 104 -12.30 11.05 -26.00
CA LEU A 104 -12.97 12.01 -26.88
C LEU A 104 -14.50 11.81 -26.91
N SER A 105 -14.97 10.60 -26.61
CA SER A 105 -16.39 10.23 -26.71
C SER A 105 -17.25 10.62 -25.49
N THR A 106 -16.65 11.06 -24.38
CA THR A 106 -17.41 11.44 -23.16
C THR A 106 -17.74 12.94 -23.09
N ASP A 107 -17.20 13.77 -24.00
CA ASP A 107 -17.32 15.24 -23.93
C ASP A 107 -18.13 15.88 -25.09
N GLN A 108 -18.96 15.12 -25.81
CA GLN A 108 -19.81 15.65 -26.90
C GLN A 108 -21.32 15.47 -26.67
N SER A 109 -21.89 16.40 -25.88
CA SER A 109 -23.21 17.07 -25.96
C SER A 109 -24.53 16.23 -26.06
N PRO A 110 -25.71 16.78 -25.68
CA PRO A 110 -26.35 17.89 -26.41
C PRO A 110 -27.10 18.88 -25.45
N THR A 111 -27.38 20.15 -25.74
CA THR A 111 -28.13 20.68 -26.89
C THR A 111 -28.07 22.21 -26.79
N LYS A 112 -27.62 22.89 -27.85
CA LYS A 112 -28.10 24.25 -28.16
C LYS A 112 -29.42 24.11 -28.93
N SER A 113 -30.43 24.87 -28.54
CA SER A 113 -31.57 25.20 -29.41
C SER A 113 -31.97 26.66 -29.17
N PRO A 114 -32.54 27.34 -30.19
CA PRO A 114 -32.17 28.70 -30.58
C PRO A 114 -33.26 29.77 -30.32
N GLN A 115 -32.96 31.01 -30.76
CA GLN A 115 -33.86 32.15 -31.08
C GLN A 115 -33.98 33.24 -29.99
N ILE A 116 -33.90 34.57 -30.22
CA ILE A 116 -34.05 35.48 -31.39
C ILE A 116 -33.26 36.79 -31.14
N ASP A 117 -32.83 37.45 -32.22
CA ASP A 117 -32.19 38.78 -32.31
C ASP A 117 -33.08 39.98 -31.88
N GLU A 118 -32.49 41.00 -31.23
CA GLU A 118 -32.45 42.41 -31.70
C GLU A 118 -31.68 43.37 -30.73
N PRO A 119 -31.19 44.54 -31.21
CA PRO A 119 -30.02 45.24 -30.66
C PRO A 119 -30.29 46.56 -29.89
N ASN A 120 -29.21 47.12 -29.35
CA ASN A 120 -28.99 48.51 -28.87
C ASN A 120 -29.67 48.95 -27.55
N SER A 121 -28.86 49.31 -26.55
CA SER A 121 -28.65 50.71 -26.16
C SER A 121 -27.72 50.85 -24.94
N SER A 122 -27.12 52.02 -24.89
CA SER A 122 -25.97 52.50 -24.13
C SER A 122 -26.24 52.96 -22.68
N ASN A 123 -25.17 52.99 -21.88
CA ASN A 123 -24.94 53.75 -20.63
C ASN A 123 -25.71 53.19 -19.40
N VAL A 124 -25.13 53.03 -18.21
CA VAL A 124 -24.55 54.09 -17.37
C VAL A 124 -23.59 53.46 -16.35
N THR A 125 -22.47 54.14 -16.14
CA THR A 125 -21.54 53.99 -15.03
C THR A 125 -22.24 54.33 -13.71
N GLU A 126 -22.37 53.38 -12.79
CA GLU A 126 -22.70 53.71 -11.39
C GLU A 126 -21.72 53.03 -10.45
N PHE A 127 -20.88 53.88 -9.88
CA PHE A 127 -19.85 53.59 -8.89
C PHE A 127 -20.54 53.61 -7.52
N ASN A 128 -20.51 52.50 -6.77
CA ASN A 128 -20.97 52.51 -5.38
C ASN A 128 -19.92 51.83 -4.48
N PRO A 129 -19.10 52.61 -3.75
CA PRO A 129 -17.99 52.09 -2.96
C PRO A 129 -18.39 51.98 -1.48
N PHE A 130 -19.16 50.96 -1.07
CA PHE A 130 -19.39 50.72 0.37
C PHE A 130 -19.78 49.26 0.69
N SER A 131 -18.83 48.35 0.51
CA SER A 131 -18.72 47.12 1.33
C SER A 131 -17.30 46.56 1.30
N GLN A 132 -16.30 47.44 1.33
CA GLN A 132 -14.90 47.09 1.49
C GLN A 132 -14.59 47.05 2.99
N ASN A 133 -14.89 45.94 3.68
CA ASN A 133 -14.27 45.60 4.97
C ASN A 133 -14.51 44.16 5.46
N SER A 134 -14.74 43.18 4.59
CA SER A 134 -14.85 41.77 5.03
C SER A 134 -14.38 40.72 4.01
N GLU A 135 -13.49 41.06 3.08
CA GLU A 135 -12.95 40.08 2.12
C GLU A 135 -11.42 40.01 2.03
N THR A 136 -10.69 40.80 2.83
CA THR A 136 -9.22 40.84 2.75
C THR A 136 -8.50 39.78 3.60
N ARG A 137 -9.23 38.88 4.29
CA ARG A 137 -8.62 37.78 5.07
C ARG A 137 -8.82 36.38 4.48
N ILE A 138 -9.61 36.24 3.41
CA ILE A 138 -10.03 34.92 2.89
C ILE A 138 -9.20 34.46 1.68
N ALA A 139 -8.37 35.34 1.09
CA ALA A 139 -7.57 35.01 -0.10
C ALA A 139 -6.15 34.53 0.20
N GLU A 140 -5.52 34.97 1.29
CA GLU A 140 -4.14 34.57 1.66
C GLU A 140 -4.07 33.20 2.35
N ASP A 141 -5.12 32.77 3.04
CA ASP A 141 -5.09 31.56 3.89
C ASP A 141 -5.42 30.26 3.10
N ARG A 142 -6.17 30.35 2.00
CA ARG A 142 -6.53 29.20 1.14
C ARG A 142 -5.31 28.47 0.54
N PRO A 143 -4.34 29.15 -0.10
CA PRO A 143 -3.19 28.45 -0.70
C PRO A 143 -2.26 27.82 0.35
N GLN A 144 -2.23 28.34 1.57
CA GLN A 144 -1.39 27.81 2.65
C GLN A 144 -2.02 26.57 3.31
N VAL A 145 -3.34 26.58 3.53
CA VAL A 145 -4.10 25.43 4.03
C VAL A 145 -4.06 24.25 3.05
N ASP A 146 -4.12 24.51 1.74
CA ASP A 146 -4.05 23.45 0.71
C ASP A 146 -2.65 22.80 0.62
N LYS A 147 -1.58 23.59 0.75
CA LYS A 147 -0.19 23.08 0.80
C LYS A 147 0.07 22.25 2.05
N LEU A 148 -0.41 22.70 3.21
CA LEU A 148 -0.30 21.96 4.47
C LEU A 148 -1.04 20.63 4.39
N ARG A 149 -2.25 20.64 3.81
CA ARG A 149 -3.06 19.44 3.61
C ARG A 149 -2.37 18.43 2.68
N LEU A 150 -1.78 18.89 1.58
CA LEU A 150 -1.00 18.04 0.68
C LEU A 150 0.23 17.46 1.38
N GLY A 151 0.98 18.29 2.11
CA GLY A 151 2.14 17.85 2.90
C GLY A 151 1.76 16.79 3.93
N LEU A 152 0.59 16.93 4.57
CA LEU A 152 0.08 15.95 5.51
C LEU A 152 -0.33 14.63 4.83
N PHE A 153 -0.94 14.65 3.65
CA PHE A 153 -1.21 13.42 2.89
C PHE A 153 0.09 12.69 2.50
N LEU A 154 1.11 13.43 2.07
CA LEU A 154 2.43 12.88 1.76
C LEU A 154 3.11 12.29 3.01
N PHE A 155 2.99 12.97 4.15
CA PHE A 155 3.48 12.44 5.43
C PHE A 155 2.77 11.14 5.83
N LEU A 156 1.42 11.10 5.79
CA LEU A 156 0.65 9.89 6.07
C LEU A 156 1.02 8.75 5.10
N MET A 157 1.24 9.08 3.82
CA MET A 157 1.70 8.13 2.81
C MET A 157 3.05 7.54 3.19
N ALA A 158 4.03 8.37 3.56
CA ALA A 158 5.33 7.88 4.01
C ALA A 158 5.23 7.04 5.29
N ALA A 159 4.44 7.46 6.28
CA ALA A 159 4.25 6.73 7.54
C ALA A 159 3.66 5.34 7.31
N VAL A 160 2.59 5.23 6.50
CA VAL A 160 1.97 3.95 6.13
C VAL A 160 2.95 3.03 5.38
N ASN A 161 3.79 3.59 4.50
CA ASN A 161 4.78 2.81 3.77
C ASN A 161 5.96 2.38 4.65
N ALA A 162 6.39 3.21 5.60
CA ALA A 162 7.38 2.85 6.59
C ALA A 162 6.92 1.63 7.39
N GLN A 163 5.67 1.62 7.84
CA GLN A 163 5.10 0.50 8.58
C GLN A 163 5.03 -0.77 7.74
N MET A 164 4.44 -0.69 6.56
CA MET A 164 4.12 -1.87 5.76
C MET A 164 5.32 -2.49 5.01
N ASN A 165 6.30 -1.68 4.58
CA ASN A 165 7.43 -2.19 3.80
C ASN A 165 8.75 -2.24 4.59
N GLY A 166 8.88 -1.42 5.65
CA GLY A 166 10.09 -1.35 6.46
C GLY A 166 9.93 -2.08 7.79
N ILE A 167 9.04 -1.57 8.64
CA ILE A 167 8.95 -1.97 10.04
C ILE A 167 8.39 -3.38 10.21
N VAL A 168 7.13 -3.61 9.79
CA VAL A 168 6.44 -4.89 9.99
C VAL A 168 7.22 -6.07 9.40
N PRO A 169 7.69 -6.04 8.13
CA PRO A 169 8.45 -7.16 7.56
C PRO A 169 9.74 -7.48 8.32
N SER A 170 10.39 -6.47 8.93
CA SER A 170 11.64 -6.65 9.66
C SER A 170 11.45 -7.38 11.00
N VAL A 171 10.29 -7.22 11.64
CA VAL A 171 9.99 -7.82 12.96
C VAL A 171 9.04 -9.02 12.90
N GLN A 172 8.41 -9.28 11.75
CA GLN A 172 7.35 -10.28 11.63
C GLN A 172 7.79 -11.69 12.04
N SER A 173 9.01 -12.07 11.66
CA SER A 173 9.60 -13.36 12.03
C SER A 173 9.76 -13.48 13.55
N TYR A 174 10.30 -12.45 14.21
CA TYR A 174 10.46 -12.39 15.66
C TYR A 174 9.12 -12.43 16.41
N ALA A 175 8.07 -11.81 15.86
CA ALA A 175 6.75 -11.77 16.49
C ALA A 175 5.97 -13.09 16.37
N SER A 176 6.09 -13.80 15.24
CA SER A 176 5.20 -14.95 14.93
C SER A 176 5.86 -16.32 15.06
N LEU A 177 7.17 -16.45 14.81
CA LEU A 177 7.89 -17.73 14.91
C LEU A 177 7.88 -18.33 16.32
N PRO A 178 7.93 -17.56 17.44
CA PRO A 178 7.89 -18.14 18.78
C PRO A 178 6.64 -18.98 19.06
N PHE A 179 5.53 -18.72 18.35
CA PHE A 179 4.29 -19.47 18.51
C PHE A 179 4.29 -20.77 17.71
N SER A 180 4.69 -20.72 16.43
CA SER A 180 4.90 -21.89 15.56
C SER A 180 5.31 -21.42 14.15
N GLN A 181 6.05 -22.26 13.42
CA GLN A 181 6.24 -22.12 11.96
C GLN A 181 4.90 -22.01 11.22
N LYS A 182 3.90 -22.82 11.63
CA LYS A 182 2.55 -22.80 11.03
C LYS A 182 1.87 -21.45 11.23
N THR A 183 2.02 -20.84 12.40
CA THR A 183 1.48 -19.51 12.72
C THR A 183 2.08 -18.44 11.83
N TYR A 184 3.40 -18.45 11.64
CA TYR A 184 4.09 -17.52 10.76
C TYR A 184 3.64 -17.65 9.29
N HIS A 185 3.67 -18.86 8.74
CA HIS A 185 3.29 -19.09 7.34
C HIS A 185 1.81 -18.80 7.06
N LEU A 186 0.91 -19.18 7.98
CA LEU A 186 -0.51 -18.87 7.85
C LEU A 186 -0.78 -17.37 7.91
N GLY A 187 -0.17 -16.66 8.87
CA GLY A 187 -0.30 -15.21 9.01
C GLY A 187 0.21 -14.45 7.77
N LEU A 188 1.36 -14.85 7.23
CA LEU A 188 1.92 -14.26 6.00
C LEU A 188 1.00 -14.49 4.80
N THR A 189 0.49 -15.71 4.64
CA THR A 189 -0.40 -16.07 3.53
C THR A 189 -1.70 -15.30 3.58
N LEU A 190 -2.36 -15.29 4.74
CA LEU A 190 -3.63 -14.60 4.91
C LEU A 190 -3.46 -13.09 4.69
N SER A 191 -2.34 -12.51 5.14
CA SER A 191 -1.99 -11.12 4.86
C SER A 191 -1.83 -10.84 3.35
N ASN A 192 -1.18 -11.74 2.62
CA ASN A 192 -1.00 -11.61 1.18
C ASN A 192 -2.30 -11.84 0.37
N ILE A 193 -3.27 -12.59 0.91
CA ILE A 193 -4.62 -12.71 0.32
C ILE A 193 -5.44 -11.44 0.57
N VAL A 194 -5.40 -10.93 1.80
CA VAL A 194 -6.21 -9.78 2.22
C VAL A 194 -5.74 -8.47 1.57
N SER A 195 -4.44 -8.30 1.38
CA SER A 195 -3.86 -7.09 0.76
C SER A 195 -4.52 -6.69 -0.57
N PRO A 196 -4.57 -7.54 -1.63
CA PRO A 196 -5.22 -7.21 -2.89
C PRO A 196 -6.74 -7.02 -2.76
N ILE A 197 -7.43 -7.79 -1.90
CA ILE A 197 -8.87 -7.62 -1.65
C ILE A 197 -9.16 -6.21 -1.14
N VAL A 198 -8.36 -5.76 -0.17
CA VAL A 198 -8.54 -4.45 0.45
C VAL A 198 -8.11 -3.31 -0.47
N CYS A 199 -7.12 -3.52 -1.35
CA CYS A 199 -6.77 -2.57 -2.40
C CYS A 199 -7.94 -2.28 -3.37
N PHE A 200 -8.92 -3.18 -3.54
CA PHE A 200 -10.12 -2.90 -4.35
C PHE A 200 -11.16 -2.03 -3.64
N LEU A 201 -11.15 -2.00 -2.30
CA LEU A 201 -12.17 -1.32 -1.50
C LEU A 201 -12.36 0.17 -1.82
N PRO A 202 -11.31 0.94 -2.16
CA PRO A 202 -11.41 2.34 -2.58
C PRO A 202 -12.25 2.58 -3.85
N LEU A 203 -12.49 1.57 -4.68
CA LEU A 203 -13.41 1.68 -5.83
C LEU A 203 -14.86 1.80 -5.38
N PHE A 204 -15.20 1.22 -4.23
CA PHE A 204 -16.55 1.19 -3.69
C PHE A 204 -16.75 2.24 -2.59
N VAL A 205 -15.69 2.62 -1.88
CA VAL A 205 -15.74 3.52 -0.73
C VAL A 205 -14.82 4.72 -0.94
N LYS A 206 -15.39 5.92 -1.08
CA LYS A 206 -14.62 7.17 -1.15
C LYS A 206 -14.50 7.82 0.23
N ILE A 207 -13.35 7.65 0.90
CA ILE A 207 -13.04 8.33 2.16
C ILE A 207 -12.16 9.56 1.86
N ILE A 208 -12.73 10.76 1.94
CA ILE A 208 -12.04 12.01 1.59
C ILE A 208 -11.73 12.86 2.84
N ARG A 209 -12.35 12.54 3.98
CA ARG A 209 -12.19 13.29 5.23
C ARG A 209 -10.82 13.00 5.85
N LEU A 210 -10.00 14.04 5.94
CA LEU A 210 -8.65 13.98 6.50
C LEU A 210 -8.63 13.42 7.93
N SER A 211 -9.56 13.84 8.81
CA SER A 211 -9.62 13.34 10.18
C SER A 211 -9.83 11.83 10.27
N VAL A 212 -10.60 11.25 9.34
CA VAL A 212 -10.82 9.79 9.29
C VAL A 212 -9.53 9.08 8.89
N LEU A 213 -8.79 9.63 7.92
CA LEU A 213 -7.51 9.07 7.49
C LEU A 213 -6.48 9.11 8.62
N ILE A 214 -6.38 10.22 9.35
CA ILE A 214 -5.48 10.34 10.50
C ILE A 214 -5.84 9.29 11.56
N SER A 215 -7.13 9.16 11.91
CA SER A 215 -7.58 8.18 12.91
C SER A 215 -7.27 6.74 12.46
N LEU A 216 -7.51 6.40 11.19
CA LEU A 216 -7.17 5.08 10.65
C LEU A 216 -5.66 4.83 10.64
N THR A 217 -4.84 5.82 10.28
CA THR A 217 -3.38 5.71 10.35
C THR A 217 -2.89 5.55 11.80
N LEU A 218 -3.52 6.22 12.76
CA LEU A 218 -3.20 6.04 14.18
C LEU A 218 -3.51 4.60 14.64
N ILE A 219 -4.69 4.06 14.28
CA ILE A 219 -5.07 2.67 14.57
C ILE A 219 -4.04 1.70 13.94
N SER A 220 -3.63 1.95 12.70
CA SER A 220 -2.60 1.14 12.02
C SER A 220 -1.25 1.18 12.73
N THR A 221 -0.89 2.35 13.24
CA THR A 221 0.34 2.54 14.02
C THR A 221 0.28 1.77 15.34
N VAL A 222 -0.88 1.75 16.02
CA VAL A 222 -1.09 0.96 17.24
C VAL A 222 -0.95 -0.54 16.94
N LEU A 223 -1.58 -1.04 15.88
CA LEU A 223 -1.43 -2.44 15.44
C LEU A 223 0.04 -2.79 15.15
N THR A 224 0.76 -1.91 14.45
CA THR A 224 2.20 -2.08 14.20
C THR A 224 3.00 -2.10 15.51
N GLY A 225 2.68 -1.21 16.45
CA GLY A 225 3.29 -1.19 17.78
C GLY A 225 3.06 -2.48 18.56
N LEU A 226 1.87 -3.08 18.46
CA LEU A 226 1.59 -4.40 19.05
C LEU A 226 2.47 -5.49 18.44
N ILE A 227 2.66 -5.51 17.12
CA ILE A 227 3.55 -6.49 16.46
C ILE A 227 5.00 -6.33 16.97
N ILE A 228 5.48 -5.09 17.09
CA ILE A 228 6.82 -4.80 17.66
C ILE A 228 6.91 -5.27 19.11
N ALA A 229 5.86 -5.06 19.91
CA ALA A 229 5.82 -5.52 21.30
C ALA A 229 5.91 -7.05 21.39
N PHE A 230 5.16 -7.79 20.55
CA PHE A 230 5.28 -9.24 20.45
C PHE A 230 6.69 -9.68 20.02
N ALA A 231 7.30 -8.98 19.06
CA ALA A 231 8.67 -9.25 18.64
C ALA A 231 9.68 -9.02 19.78
N ALA A 232 9.52 -7.95 20.57
CA ALA A 232 10.39 -7.63 21.70
C ALA A 232 10.25 -8.63 22.87
N MET A 233 9.10 -9.31 22.98
CA MET A 233 8.87 -10.38 23.96
C MET A 233 9.42 -11.75 23.51
N SER A 234 9.91 -11.85 22.27
CA SER A 234 10.59 -13.04 21.78
C SER A 234 11.87 -13.32 22.59
N PRO A 235 12.18 -14.57 22.98
CA PRO A 235 11.67 -15.84 22.44
C PRO A 235 10.45 -16.44 23.13
N THR A 236 9.98 -15.87 24.24
CA THR A 236 8.89 -16.41 25.06
C THR A 236 7.74 -15.41 25.20
N PRO A 237 6.98 -15.14 24.12
CA PRO A 237 5.92 -14.14 24.17
C PRO A 237 4.77 -14.57 25.09
N VAL A 238 4.00 -13.57 25.50
CA VAL A 238 2.81 -13.79 26.33
C VAL A 238 1.83 -14.69 25.56
N LEU A 239 1.25 -15.68 26.26
CA LEU A 239 0.41 -16.74 25.68
C LEU A 239 1.13 -17.73 24.74
N GLN A 240 2.46 -17.88 24.77
CA GLN A 240 3.19 -18.85 23.93
C GLN A 240 2.61 -20.28 23.96
N PHE A 241 2.25 -20.78 25.15
CA PHE A 241 1.73 -22.15 25.32
C PHE A 241 0.22 -22.28 25.06
N SER A 242 -0.45 -21.20 24.65
CA SER A 242 -1.89 -21.18 24.39
C SER A 242 -2.16 -20.97 22.90
N THR A 243 -3.11 -21.71 22.34
CA THR A 243 -3.60 -21.51 20.96
C THR A 243 -4.11 -20.10 20.73
N TRP A 244 -4.57 -19.41 21.78
CA TRP A 244 -5.02 -18.03 21.72
C TRP A 244 -3.91 -17.04 21.36
N GLY A 245 -2.65 -17.32 21.73
CA GLY A 245 -1.51 -16.49 21.34
C GLY A 245 -1.28 -16.49 19.83
N SER A 246 -1.27 -17.69 19.24
CA SER A 246 -1.15 -17.87 17.78
C SER A 246 -2.28 -17.19 17.00
N VAL A 247 -3.53 -17.33 17.47
CA VAL A 247 -4.69 -16.70 16.82
C VAL A 247 -4.60 -15.17 16.91
N LEU A 248 -4.23 -14.65 18.09
CA LEU A 248 -4.13 -13.22 18.32
C LEU A 248 -3.08 -12.55 17.42
N ILE A 249 -1.87 -13.12 17.32
CA ILE A 249 -0.81 -12.53 16.48
C ILE A 249 -1.17 -12.56 14.99
N ILE A 250 -1.86 -13.62 14.53
CA ILE A 250 -2.35 -13.70 13.15
C ILE A 250 -3.38 -12.59 12.89
N ILE A 251 -4.36 -12.41 13.78
CA ILE A 251 -5.39 -11.37 13.65
C ILE A 251 -4.74 -9.99 13.60
N ILE A 252 -3.84 -9.67 14.55
CA ILE A 252 -3.16 -8.38 14.60
C ILE A 252 -2.38 -8.11 13.30
N THR A 253 -1.62 -9.10 12.82
CA THR A 253 -0.84 -8.98 11.59
C THR A 253 -1.73 -8.74 10.37
N VAL A 254 -2.77 -9.55 10.20
CA VAL A 254 -3.69 -9.47 9.05
C VAL A 254 -4.44 -8.14 9.05
N CYS A 255 -4.93 -7.70 10.22
CA CYS A 255 -5.58 -6.39 10.36
C CYS A 255 -4.61 -5.24 10.07
N SER A 256 -3.36 -5.33 10.52
CA SER A 256 -2.32 -4.33 10.24
C SER A 256 -2.05 -4.21 8.73
N VAL A 257 -1.88 -5.35 8.04
CA VAL A 257 -1.66 -5.38 6.59
C VAL A 257 -2.87 -4.87 5.83
N ALA A 258 -4.07 -5.32 6.19
CA ALA A 258 -5.32 -4.84 5.60
C ALA A 258 -5.43 -3.32 5.68
N LEU A 259 -5.26 -2.76 6.88
CA LEU A 259 -5.41 -1.34 7.12
C LEU A 259 -4.33 -0.50 6.41
N ASN A 260 -3.08 -0.97 6.41
CA ASN A 260 -2.00 -0.30 5.69
C ASN A 260 -2.20 -0.33 4.17
N SER A 261 -2.61 -1.46 3.59
CA SER A 261 -2.92 -1.58 2.16
C SER A 261 -4.09 -0.69 1.76
N PHE A 262 -5.13 -0.63 2.60
CA PHE A 262 -6.27 0.28 2.42
C PHE A 262 -5.84 1.75 2.39
N LEU A 263 -5.16 2.18 3.46
CA LEU A 263 -4.70 3.55 3.63
C LEU A 263 -3.78 3.96 2.49
N ARG A 264 -2.87 3.06 2.06
CA ARG A 264 -1.96 3.34 0.96
C ARG A 264 -2.72 3.64 -0.32
N THR A 265 -3.70 2.80 -0.64
CA THR A 265 -4.47 2.91 -1.87
C THR A 265 -5.37 4.15 -1.84
N ILE A 266 -6.08 4.42 -0.74
CA ILE A 266 -6.91 5.63 -0.62
C ILE A 266 -6.07 6.91 -0.68
N LEU A 267 -4.91 6.97 -0.01
CA LEU A 267 -4.06 8.15 -0.07
C LEU A 267 -3.60 8.41 -1.50
N ALA A 268 -3.22 7.37 -2.24
CA ALA A 268 -2.84 7.50 -3.64
C ALA A 268 -4.00 7.93 -4.54
N THR A 269 -5.21 7.41 -4.34
CA THR A 269 -6.38 7.84 -5.13
C THR A 269 -6.75 9.30 -4.85
N ILE A 270 -6.65 9.76 -3.59
CA ILE A 270 -6.84 11.18 -3.24
C ILE A 270 -5.76 12.06 -3.86
N LEU A 271 -4.50 11.59 -3.91
CA LEU A 271 -3.41 12.32 -4.56
C LEU A 271 -3.61 12.45 -6.07
N GLY A 272 -4.18 11.42 -6.70
CA GLY A 272 -4.50 11.40 -8.13
C GLY A 272 -5.78 12.16 -8.51
N ASP A 273 -6.60 12.58 -7.54
CA ASP A 273 -7.85 13.31 -7.79
C ASP A 273 -7.60 14.83 -7.77
N GLY A 274 -7.52 15.48 -8.93
CA GLY A 274 -7.35 16.94 -9.08
C GLY A 274 -6.62 17.38 -10.36
N ALA A 275 -6.53 18.69 -10.59
CA ALA A 275 -5.93 19.27 -11.80
C ALA A 275 -4.41 19.00 -11.95
N ASP A 276 -3.67 18.96 -10.85
CA ASP A 276 -2.21 18.69 -10.82
C ASP A 276 -1.90 17.22 -10.46
N ASN A 277 -2.66 16.28 -11.01
CA ASN A 277 -2.59 14.86 -10.62
C ASN A 277 -1.20 14.23 -10.84
N GLU A 278 -0.54 14.51 -11.96
CA GLU A 278 0.75 13.91 -12.31
C GLU A 278 1.84 14.27 -11.30
N THR A 279 1.96 15.56 -10.97
CA THR A 279 2.96 16.04 -10.00
C THR A 279 2.66 15.51 -8.60
N ARG A 280 1.39 15.54 -8.17
CA ARG A 280 0.99 15.03 -6.85
C ARG A 280 1.23 13.54 -6.73
N LEU A 281 0.95 12.77 -7.78
CA LEU A 281 1.15 11.33 -7.79
C LEU A 281 2.63 10.95 -7.89
N PHE A 282 3.45 11.71 -8.64
CA PHE A 282 4.91 11.59 -8.58
C PHE A 282 5.45 11.75 -7.15
N TRP A 283 5.06 12.83 -6.45
CA TRP A 283 5.45 13.04 -5.06
C TRP A 283 4.90 11.95 -4.14
N GLY A 284 3.69 11.44 -4.39
CA GLY A 284 3.16 10.25 -3.72
C GLY A 284 4.10 9.04 -3.85
N GLY A 285 4.58 8.77 -5.06
CA GLY A 285 5.53 7.69 -5.35
C GLY A 285 6.88 7.89 -4.66
N VAL A 286 7.39 9.12 -4.66
CA VAL A 286 8.61 9.50 -3.94
C VAL A 286 8.44 9.25 -2.43
N PHE A 287 7.33 9.69 -1.82
CA PHE A 287 7.08 9.52 -0.39
C PHE A 287 6.79 8.07 0.02
N ILE A 288 6.24 7.25 -0.87
CA ILE A 288 6.18 5.78 -0.70
C ILE A 288 7.59 5.21 -0.47
N GLN A 289 8.56 5.61 -1.29
CA GLN A 289 9.93 5.11 -1.18
C GLN A 289 10.67 5.70 0.00
N ILE A 290 10.55 7.01 0.24
CA ILE A 290 11.15 7.66 1.40
C ILE A 290 10.67 7.01 2.69
N GLY A 291 9.35 6.77 2.82
CA GLY A 291 8.78 6.08 3.97
C GLY A 291 9.36 4.67 4.16
N SER A 292 9.37 3.87 3.10
CA SER A 292 9.92 2.50 3.14
C SER A 292 11.39 2.49 3.54
N PHE A 293 12.20 3.40 2.98
CA PHE A 293 13.61 3.57 3.30
C PHE A 293 13.82 3.97 4.76
N LEU A 294 13.09 4.98 5.25
CA LEU A 294 13.17 5.43 6.65
C LEU A 294 12.80 4.29 7.62
N GLY A 295 11.76 3.52 7.31
CA GLY A 295 11.37 2.36 8.12
C GLY A 295 12.48 1.31 8.21
N SER A 296 13.11 0.98 7.09
CA SER A 296 14.23 0.02 7.05
C SER A 296 15.49 0.54 7.75
N VAL A 297 15.86 1.81 7.53
CA VAL A 297 17.02 2.45 8.19
C VAL A 297 16.80 2.55 9.69
N ALA A 298 15.58 2.78 10.14
CA ALA A 298 15.25 2.76 11.57
C ALA A 298 15.36 1.33 12.14
N MET A 299 14.78 0.33 11.48
CA MET A 299 14.77 -1.03 12.02
C MET A 299 16.12 -1.76 11.95
N PHE A 300 16.96 -1.45 10.95
CA PHE A 300 18.21 -2.17 10.72
C PHE A 300 19.18 -2.11 11.92
N PRO A 301 19.51 -0.93 12.50
CA PRO A 301 20.33 -0.82 13.71
C PRO A 301 19.66 -1.50 14.92
N LEU A 302 18.35 -1.34 15.07
CA LEU A 302 17.59 -1.93 16.17
C LEU A 302 17.73 -3.45 16.21
N ILE A 303 17.72 -4.10 15.04
CA ILE A 303 17.85 -5.54 14.91
C ILE A 303 19.33 -5.99 14.96
N ASN A 304 20.21 -5.35 14.17
CA ASN A 304 21.55 -5.90 13.91
C ASN A 304 22.66 -5.34 14.82
N ILE A 305 22.47 -4.15 15.41
CA ILE A 305 23.48 -3.52 16.27
C ILE A 305 23.05 -3.61 17.73
N PHE A 306 21.81 -3.21 18.02
CA PHE A 306 21.28 -3.23 19.39
C PHE A 306 20.74 -4.60 19.81
N HIS A 307 20.56 -5.54 18.87
CA HIS A 307 20.05 -6.88 19.13
C HIS A 307 18.77 -6.90 20.00
N LEU A 308 17.87 -5.94 19.78
CA LEU A 308 16.65 -5.79 20.57
C LEU A 308 15.66 -6.96 20.42
N PHE A 309 15.77 -7.71 19.33
CA PHE A 309 14.90 -8.83 19.02
C PHE A 309 15.71 -10.12 19.00
N VAL A 310 15.29 -11.09 19.81
CA VAL A 310 15.93 -12.40 19.89
C VAL A 310 15.15 -13.38 19.03
N SER A 311 15.82 -14.09 18.13
CA SER A 311 15.17 -15.11 17.30
C SER A 311 14.75 -16.31 18.15
N ALA A 312 13.52 -16.79 17.97
CA ALA A 312 13.09 -18.03 18.59
C ALA A 312 13.90 -19.23 18.08
N PRO A 313 14.15 -20.25 18.91
CA PRO A 313 14.76 -21.49 18.45
C PRO A 313 13.89 -22.12 17.35
N PRO A 314 14.49 -22.81 16.36
CA PRO A 314 13.76 -23.35 15.21
C PRO A 314 12.67 -24.36 15.60
N CYS A 315 12.87 -25.06 16.72
CA CYS A 315 11.90 -25.92 17.38
C CYS A 315 11.83 -25.52 18.87
N PRO A 316 10.81 -24.77 19.30
CA PRO A 316 10.50 -24.58 20.72
C PRO A 316 9.92 -25.85 21.37
#